data_AF-A0A0J1C0L3-F1
#
_entry.id   AF-A0A0J1C0L3-F1
#
_cell.length_a   1.000
_cell.length_b   1.000
_cell.length_c   1.000
_cell.angle_alpha   90.00
_cell.angle_beta   90.00
_cell.angle_gamma   90.00
#
_symmetry.space_group_name_H-M   'P 1'
#
loop_
_entity.id
_entity.type
_entity.pdbx_description
1 polymer ?
#
loop_
_entity_poly.entity_id
_entity_poly.type
_entity_poly.pdbx_seq_one_letter_code
_entity_poly.pdbx_strand_id
1 'polypeptide(L)' 'HTVTILGVAVSAVLSDYVLKGFIDGSRAKYDENVYTWLTMGGLNFSVGFLVDSLTAMMMEVVTSVSLMVHIFTIGNM' A
#
# COMPACT_ATOMS: atom_id res chain seq x y z
N HIS A 1 -1.61 -2.56 -22.10
CA HIS A 1 -1.28 -1.28 -21.47
C HIS A 1 -2.48 -0.63 -20.79
N THR A 2 -3.62 -0.44 -21.45
CA THR A 2 -4.78 0.28 -20.85
C THR A 2 -5.36 -0.38 -19.59
N VAL A 3 -5.47 -1.70 -19.55
CA VAL A 3 -6.03 -2.44 -18.39
C VAL A 3 -5.12 -2.36 -17.16
N THR A 4 -3.79 -2.47 -17.34
CA THR A 4 -2.82 -2.36 -16.24
C THR A 4 -2.74 -0.93 -15.71
N ILE A 5 -2.84 0.08 -16.57
CA ILE A 5 -2.89 1.48 -16.17
C ILE A 5 -4.13 1.79 -15.34
N LEU A 6 -5.30 1.28 -15.74
CA LEU A 6 -6.52 1.44 -14.93
C LEU A 6 -6.36 0.80 -13.56
N GLY A 7 -5.77 -0.40 -13.47
CA GLY A 7 -5.47 -1.05 -12.20
C GLY A 7 -4.56 -0.20 -11.31
N VAL A 8 -3.44 0.29 -11.85
CA VAL A 8 -2.49 1.15 -11.11
C VAL A 8 -3.12 2.49 -10.74
N ALA A 9 -3.98 3.06 -11.59
CA ALA A 9 -4.72 4.30 -11.29
C ALA A 9 -5.68 4.12 -10.13
N VAL A 10 -6.42 3.01 -10.10
CA VAL A 10 -7.29 2.69 -8.95
C VAL A 10 -6.46 2.49 -7.68
N SER A 11 -5.32 1.78 -7.76
CA SER A 11 -4.41 1.62 -6.62
C SER A 11 -3.84 2.95 -6.11
N ALA A 12 -3.49 3.88 -7.00
CA ALA A 12 -3.00 5.21 -6.62
C ALA A 12 -4.07 6.05 -5.92
N VAL A 13 -5.31 6.05 -6.43
CA VAL A 13 -6.44 6.75 -5.79
C VAL A 13 -6.77 6.17 -4.42
N LEU A 14 -6.76 4.84 -4.29
CA LEU A 14 -6.93 4.16 -3.00
C LEU A 14 -5.83 4.53 -2.01
N SER A 15 -4.58 4.62 -2.47
CA SER A 15 -3.45 5.01 -1.60
C SER A 15 -3.55 6.47 -1.14
N ASP A 16 -3.97 7.41 -1.99
CA ASP A 16 -4.25 8.80 -1.60
C ASP A 16 -5.37 8.88 -0.55
N TYR A 17 -6.41 8.05 -0.69
CA TYR A 17 -7.49 7.97 0.29
C TYR A 17 -7.02 7.41 1.65
N VAL A 18 -6.08 6.45 1.64
CA VAL A 18 -5.44 5.94 2.87
C VAL A 18 -4.60 7.03 3.52
N LEU A 19 -3.75 7.72 2.76
CA LEU A 19 -2.90 8.83 3.23
C LEU A 19 -3.74 9.96 3.84
N LYS A 20 -4.80 10.40 3.15
CA LYS A 20 -5.75 11.40 3.67
C LYS A 20 -6.38 10.97 4.99
N GLY A 21 -6.80 9.71 5.12
CA GLY A 21 -7.33 9.20 6.38
C GLY A 21 -6.32 9.14 7.53
N PHE A 22 -5.02 9.02 7.24
CA PHE A 22 -3.95 9.15 8.23
C PHE A 22 -3.66 10.63 8.59
N ILE A 23 -3.73 11.54 7.62
CA ILE A 23 -3.51 12.99 7.82
C ILE A 23 -4.66 13.62 8.62
N ASP A 24 -5.91 13.24 8.34
CA ASP A 24 -7.11 13.76 9.02
C ASP A 24 -7.26 13.21 10.46
N GLY A 25 -6.30 12.39 10.93
CA GLY A 25 -6.30 11.81 12.27
C GLY A 25 -7.37 10.75 12.52
N SER A 26 -8.18 10.39 11.51
CA SER A 26 -9.29 9.46 11.63
C SER A 26 -8.86 7.98 11.65
N ARG A 27 -7.62 7.65 11.26
CA ARG A 27 -7.09 6.28 11.26
C ARG A 27 -5.97 6.10 12.28
N ALA A 28 -6.24 5.31 13.31
CA ALA A 28 -5.22 4.82 14.23
C ALA A 28 -4.26 3.87 13.49
N LYS A 29 -2.99 3.82 13.92
CA LYS A 29 -1.99 2.88 13.39
C LYS A 29 -2.59 1.48 13.40
N TYR A 30 -2.64 0.84 12.24
CA TYR A 30 -3.14 -0.52 12.12
C TYR A 30 -1.98 -1.44 12.46
N ASP A 31 -2.01 -2.08 13.62
CA ASP A 31 -0.98 -3.02 14.09
C ASP A 31 -1.69 -4.31 14.50
N GLU A 32 -2.13 -5.06 13.49
CA GLU A 32 -2.80 -6.34 13.69
C GLU A 32 -2.02 -7.46 13.02
N ASN A 33 -1.96 -8.59 13.73
CA ASN A 33 -1.46 -9.85 13.22
C ASN A 33 -2.49 -10.48 12.29
N VAL A 34 -2.19 -10.50 10.99
CA VAL A 34 -3.09 -11.06 9.98
C VAL A 34 -3.07 -12.59 10.03
N TYR A 35 -1.92 -13.19 10.30
CA TYR A 35 -1.78 -14.64 10.32
C TYR A 35 -0.54 -15.09 11.12
N THR A 36 -0.70 -16.15 11.92
CA THR A 36 0.40 -16.81 12.64
C THR A 36 1.07 -17.83 11.73
N TRP A 37 2.27 -17.53 11.25
CA TRP A 37 3.00 -18.37 10.30
C TRP A 37 3.56 -19.63 10.93
N LEU A 38 4.12 -19.50 12.14
CA LEU A 38 4.76 -20.62 12.82
C LEU A 38 4.68 -20.43 14.33
N THR A 39 4.23 -21.46 15.03
CA THR A 39 4.28 -21.55 16.49
C THR A 39 5.25 -22.67 16.85
N MET A 40 6.36 -22.36 17.52
CA MET A 40 7.33 -23.36 17.97
C MET A 40 7.78 -23.06 19.39
N GLY A 41 7.57 -24.01 20.30
CA GLY A 41 8.08 -23.95 21.67
C GLY A 41 7.64 -22.71 22.47
N GLY A 42 6.45 -22.16 22.21
CA GLY A 42 5.94 -20.95 22.88
C GLY A 42 6.25 -19.62 22.19
N LEU A 43 7.02 -19.63 21.10
CA LEU A 43 7.24 -18.45 20.25
C LEU A 43 6.28 -18.49 19.05
N ASN A 44 5.43 -17.47 18.94
CA ASN A 44 4.47 -17.29 17.84
C ASN A 44 5.04 -16.28 16.84
N PHE A 45 5.56 -16.77 15.72
CA PHE A 45 5.95 -15.94 14.58
C PHE A 45 4.71 -15.56 13.80
N SER A 46 4.20 -14.36 14.06
CA SER A 46 3.02 -13.82 13.39
C SER A 46 3.43 -12.79 12.34
N VAL A 47 2.79 -12.88 11.16
CA VAL A 47 2.89 -11.85 10.13
C VAL A 47 1.84 -10.79 10.47
N GLY A 48 2.32 -9.71 11.05
CA GLY A 48 1.54 -8.50 11.30
C GLY A 48 1.73 -7.47 10.21
N PHE A 49 0.66 -6.75 9.90
CA PHE A 49 0.75 -5.54 9.13
C PHE A 49 0.76 -4.36 10.09
N LEU A 50 1.87 -3.63 10.10
CA LEU A 50 1.98 -2.35 10.75
C LEU A 50 1.80 -1.27 9.68
N VAL A 51 0.58 -0.75 9.57
CA VAL A 51 0.24 0.37 8.69
C VAL A 51 0.24 1.64 9.53
N ASP A 52 1.33 2.38 9.43
CA ASP A 52 1.50 3.70 10.02
C ASP A 52 1.56 4.80 8.95
N SER A 53 1.67 6.05 9.40
CA SER A 53 1.77 7.21 8.52
C SER A 53 2.95 7.14 7.55
N LEU A 54 4.09 6.56 7.94
CA LEU A 54 5.25 6.40 7.07
C LEU A 54 4.97 5.36 5.98
N THR A 55 4.38 4.23 6.35
CA THR A 55 4.00 3.18 5.39
C THR A 55 2.94 3.69 4.41
N ALA A 56 1.97 4.48 4.87
CA ALA A 56 0.97 5.12 4.02
C ALA A 56 1.60 6.09 3.00
N MET A 57 2.58 6.90 3.43
CA MET A 57 3.33 7.80 2.55
C MET A 57 4.13 7.04 1.49
N MET A 58 4.81 5.96 1.88
CA MET A 58 5.56 5.12 0.94
C MET A 58 4.65 4.46 -0.09
N MET A 59 3.46 3.98 0.31
CA MET A 59 2.49 3.40 -0.63
C MET A 59 1.98 4.41 -1.66
N GLU A 60 1.72 5.66 -1.25
CA GLU A 60 1.26 6.73 -2.15
C GLU A 60 2.34 7.07 -3.19
N VAL A 61 3.58 7.29 -2.75
CA VAL A 61 4.70 7.59 -3.64
C VAL A 61 4.95 6.45 -4.63
N VAL A 62 4.98 5.21 -4.17
CA VAL A 62 5.24 4.04 -5.04
C VAL A 62 4.15 3.85 -6.08
N THR A 63 2.87 4.00 -5.70
CA THR A 63 1.75 3.84 -6.63
C THR A 63 1.68 4.99 -7.65
N SER A 64 1.98 6.22 -7.22
CA SER A 64 2.05 7.41 -8.09
C SER A 64 3.17 7.31 -9.13
N VAL A 65 4.39 6.93 -8.69
CA VAL A 65 5.52 6.71 -9.61
C VAL A 65 5.24 5.56 -10.58
N SER A 66 4.64 4.47 -10.09
CA SER A 66 4.25 3.33 -10.95
C SER A 66 3.26 3.74 -12.04
N LEU A 67 2.30 4.63 -11.73
CA LEU A 67 1.35 5.17 -12.68
C LEU A 67 2.05 5.99 -13.77
N MET A 68 2.97 6.89 -13.40
CA MET A 68 3.75 7.67 -14.36
C MET A 68 4.58 6.78 -15.29
N VAL A 69 5.24 5.75 -14.75
CA VAL A 69 6.03 4.81 -15.56
C VAL A 69 5.14 4.03 -16.53
N HIS A 70 3.98 3.56 -16.08
CA HIS A 70 3.03 2.86 -16.96
C HIS A 70 2.52 3.76 -18.09
N ILE A 71 2.25 5.04 -17.82
CA ILE A 71 1.89 6.01 -18.85
C ILE A 71 3.05 6.24 -19.83
N PHE A 72 4.27 6.40 -19.32
CA PHE A 72 5.46 6.59 -20.15
C PHE A 72 5.69 5.43 -21.13
N THR A 73 5.45 4.19 -20.70
CA THR A 73 5.61 3.02 -21.58
C THR A 73 4.63 2.98 -22.76
N ILE A 74 3.48 3.67 -22.70
CA ILE A 74 2.58 3.76 -23.87
C ILE A 74 3.20 4.63 -24.97
N GLY A 75 3.90 5.71 -24.62
CA GLY A 75 4.47 6.63 -25.60
C GLY A 75 5.77 6.15 -26.25
N ASN A 76 6.38 5.12 -25.68
CA ASN A 76 7.68 4.59 -26.10
C ASN A 76 7.55 3.23 -26.85
N MET A 77 6.33 2.70 -27.02
CA MET A 77 6.02 1.47 -27.76
C MET A 77 4.98 1.73 -28.83
#